data_AF-A0A536M907-F1
#
_entry.id   AF-A0A536M907-F1
#
_cell.length_a   1.000
_cell.length_b   1.000
_cell.length_c   1.000
_cell.angle_alpha   90.00
_cell.angle_beta   90.00
_cell.angle_gamma   90.00
#
_symmetry.space_group_name_H-M   'P 1'
#
loop_
_entity.id
_entity.type
_entity.pdbx_description
1 polymer ?
#
loop_
_entity_poly.entity_id
_entity_poly.type
_entity_poly.pdbx_seq_one_letter_code
_entity_poly.pdbx_strand_id
1 'polypeptide(L)'
;MITGDHAYFRGQTFLAAHMAGDPQSQNLARAAGNSWWKGPPGYIPAMKEFTDGAAFRTAFLGSANTHRTDHLSVDGQAAVELSGVRADIYIAAAAPFHLLRVHLKKDVVIDAMSDVDFHYGDFDREFGIKPPTDVIDFSNLSTLPPIYSVVSVDTSRCGAPCSVSAQLKNLGGQIGASSPSTVTFTATAAVSGSVLGSCQATVAPDVGYNGTTSVSCVLNLTSQPENGTVVTAAANNPGRS
;
A
#
# COMPACT_ATOMS: atom_id res chain seq x y z
N MET A 1 -3.28 11.78 3.98
CA MET A 1 -3.67 12.48 5.22
C MET A 1 -2.47 13.26 5.74
N ILE A 2 -2.65 14.52 6.12
CA ILE A 2 -1.57 15.33 6.72
C ILE A 2 -1.97 15.65 8.16
N THR A 3 -1.07 15.41 9.10
CA THR A 3 -1.22 15.84 10.49
C THR A 3 0.11 16.35 11.01
N GLY A 4 0.16 17.63 11.40
CA GLY A 4 1.43 18.32 11.69
C GLY A 4 2.37 18.27 10.48
N ASP A 5 3.62 17.86 10.70
CA ASP A 5 4.66 17.77 9.65
C ASP A 5 4.71 16.39 8.96
N HIS A 6 3.72 15.52 9.20
CA HIS A 6 3.70 14.16 8.67
C HIS A 6 2.61 13.94 7.64
N ALA A 7 2.99 13.32 6.52
CA ALA A 7 2.07 12.83 5.51
C ALA A 7 1.94 11.30 5.59
N TYR A 8 0.70 10.86 5.71
CA TYR A 8 0.31 9.45 5.78
C TYR A 8 -0.46 9.07 4.53
N PHE A 9 -0.05 7.96 3.94
CA PHE A 9 -0.60 7.41 2.71
C PHE A 9 -1.04 5.97 2.96
N ARG A 10 -1.93 5.47 2.11
CA ARG A 10 -2.43 4.11 2.20
C ARG A 10 -2.53 3.50 0.81
N GLY A 11 -2.22 2.21 0.71
CA GLY A 11 -2.42 1.42 -0.50
C GLY A 11 -1.11 0.96 -1.11
N GLN A 12 -1.06 -0.32 -1.48
CA GLN A 12 0.11 -0.98 -2.05
C GLN A 12 0.50 -0.37 -3.41
N THR A 13 -0.46 -0.17 -4.30
CA THR A 13 -0.20 0.36 -5.65
C THR A 13 0.37 1.77 -5.60
N PHE A 14 -0.17 2.61 -4.71
CA PHE A 14 0.32 3.98 -4.52
C PHE A 14 1.74 3.96 -3.96
N LEU A 15 2.03 3.11 -2.97
CA LEU A 15 3.40 2.92 -2.48
C LEU A 15 4.35 2.43 -3.58
N ALA A 16 4.00 1.37 -4.30
CA ALA A 16 4.82 0.78 -5.35
C ALA A 16 5.18 1.78 -6.46
N ALA A 17 4.26 2.69 -6.80
CA ALA A 17 4.48 3.76 -7.78
C ALA A 17 5.46 4.85 -7.30
N HIS A 18 5.64 5.00 -5.99
CA HIS A 18 6.51 6.00 -5.36
C HIS A 18 7.80 5.41 -4.78
N MET A 19 8.03 4.10 -4.99
CA MET A 19 9.27 3.42 -4.66
C MET A 19 10.12 3.22 -5.93
N ALA A 20 11.42 2.95 -5.74
CA ALA A 20 12.27 2.58 -6.85
C ALA A 20 11.80 1.26 -7.50
N GLY A 21 12.08 1.09 -8.79
CA GLY A 21 11.67 -0.08 -9.57
C GLY A 21 12.49 -1.34 -9.28
N ASP A 22 13.41 -1.31 -8.31
CA ASP A 22 14.24 -2.46 -7.96
C ASP A 22 13.44 -3.54 -7.19
N PRO A 23 13.84 -4.81 -7.27
CA PRO A 23 13.11 -5.91 -6.63
C PRO A 23 12.95 -5.77 -5.11
N GLN A 24 13.90 -5.14 -4.43
CA GLN A 24 13.86 -4.99 -2.97
C GLN A 24 12.80 -3.96 -2.57
N SER A 25 12.76 -2.82 -3.26
CA SER A 25 11.71 -1.81 -3.11
C SER A 25 10.31 -2.37 -3.39
N GLN A 26 10.14 -3.16 -4.45
CA GLN A 26 8.86 -3.79 -4.76
C GLN A 26 8.43 -4.85 -3.73
N ASN A 27 9.39 -5.56 -3.13
CA ASN A 27 9.10 -6.49 -2.03
C ASN A 27 8.66 -5.77 -0.76
N LEU A 28 9.23 -4.59 -0.47
CA LEU A 28 8.76 -3.74 0.63
C LEU A 28 7.34 -3.22 0.39
N ALA A 29 7.01 -2.80 -0.84
CA ALA A 29 5.65 -2.41 -1.17
C ALA A 29 4.66 -3.57 -0.97
N ARG A 30 5.03 -4.77 -1.43
CA ARG A 30 4.24 -5.99 -1.21
C ARG A 30 4.08 -6.31 0.28
N ALA A 31 5.16 -6.22 1.05
CA ALA A 31 5.12 -6.46 2.49
C ALA A 31 4.25 -5.43 3.22
N ALA A 32 4.20 -4.18 2.77
CA ALA A 32 3.36 -3.15 3.36
C ALA A 32 1.86 -3.34 3.09
N GLY A 33 1.48 -4.03 2.01
CA GLY A 33 0.09 -4.26 1.64
C GLY A 33 -0.71 -2.95 1.55
N ASN A 34 -1.95 -2.95 2.03
CA ASN A 34 -2.81 -1.77 2.06
C ASN A 34 -2.73 -0.98 3.36
N SER A 35 -1.58 -1.06 4.03
CA SER A 35 -1.37 -0.41 5.33
C SER A 35 -1.12 1.08 5.19
N TRP A 36 -1.25 1.78 6.32
CA TRP A 36 -0.78 3.15 6.40
C TRP A 36 0.74 3.20 6.42
N TRP A 37 1.30 4.17 5.72
CA TRP A 37 2.74 4.42 5.71
C TRP A 37 3.04 5.92 5.71
N LYS A 38 4.17 6.30 6.30
CA LYS A 38 4.68 7.67 6.26
C LYS A 38 5.44 7.91 4.96
N GLY A 39 5.13 9.02 4.31
CA GLY A 39 5.82 9.47 3.10
C GLY A 39 6.15 10.95 3.11
N PRO A 40 6.94 11.42 2.13
CA PRO A 40 7.13 12.83 1.88
C PRO A 40 5.78 13.54 1.60
N PRO A 41 5.53 14.73 2.16
CA PRO A 41 4.35 15.53 1.83
C PRO A 41 4.22 15.85 0.33
N GLY A 42 5.34 15.85 -0.41
CA GLY A 42 5.35 16.08 -1.86
C GLY A 42 4.63 15.00 -2.69
N TYR A 43 4.30 13.84 -2.12
CA TYR A 43 3.49 12.82 -2.81
C TYR A 43 1.99 13.14 -2.79
N ILE A 44 1.58 14.19 -2.09
CA ILE A 44 0.18 14.62 -2.06
C ILE A 44 -0.10 15.36 -3.37
N PRO A 45 -1.10 14.92 -4.15
CA PRO A 45 -1.51 15.65 -5.34
C PRO A 45 -1.94 17.07 -4.92
N ALA A 46 -1.41 18.08 -5.62
CA ALA A 46 -1.58 19.47 -5.22
C ALA A 46 -3.06 19.95 -5.26
N MET A 47 -3.94 19.24 -5.98
CA MET A 47 -5.40 19.46 -6.08
C MET A 47 -5.79 20.94 -6.01
N LYS A 48 -5.08 21.77 -6.79
CA LYS A 48 -5.16 23.24 -6.70
C LYS A 48 -6.51 23.74 -7.19
N GLU A 49 -7.05 23.06 -8.18
CA GLU A 49 -8.39 23.25 -8.71
C GLU A 49 -9.49 23.07 -7.66
N PHE A 50 -9.23 22.43 -6.51
CA PHE A 50 -10.18 22.29 -5.41
C PHE A 50 -9.87 23.14 -4.18
N THR A 51 -8.70 23.76 -4.13
CA THR A 51 -8.20 24.50 -2.96
C THR A 51 -7.96 25.97 -3.22
N ASP A 52 -7.91 26.40 -4.47
CA ASP A 52 -7.75 27.80 -4.89
C ASP A 52 -8.91 28.23 -5.80
N GLY A 53 -9.57 29.34 -5.44
CA GLY A 53 -10.75 29.81 -6.15
C GLY A 53 -10.48 30.28 -7.59
N ALA A 54 -9.28 30.81 -7.87
CA ALA A 54 -8.92 31.22 -9.21
C ALA A 54 -8.63 30.01 -10.10
N ALA A 55 -7.87 29.03 -9.59
CA ALA A 55 -7.62 27.76 -10.25
C ALA A 55 -8.93 27.00 -10.51
N PHE A 56 -9.82 26.92 -9.51
CA PHE A 56 -11.15 26.33 -9.64
C PHE A 56 -11.94 26.99 -10.76
N ARG A 57 -12.07 28.32 -10.73
CA ARG A 57 -12.79 29.07 -11.76
C ARG A 57 -12.20 28.80 -13.15
N THR A 58 -10.88 28.87 -13.30
CA THR A 58 -10.20 28.61 -14.57
C THR A 58 -10.42 27.18 -15.05
N ALA A 59 -10.38 26.19 -14.15
CA ALA A 59 -10.56 24.79 -14.48
C ALA A 59 -11.98 24.47 -14.95
N PHE A 60 -13.00 24.89 -14.18
CA PHE A 60 -14.38 24.44 -14.31
C PHE A 60 -15.33 25.45 -15.01
N LEU A 61 -15.20 26.75 -14.72
CA LEU A 61 -16.05 27.79 -15.34
C LEU A 61 -15.44 28.36 -16.63
N GLY A 62 -14.12 28.43 -16.72
CA GLY A 62 -13.42 29.10 -17.81
C GLY A 62 -13.49 30.63 -17.72
N SER A 63 -13.47 31.31 -18.88
CA SER A 63 -13.40 32.78 -18.95
C SER A 63 -14.72 33.50 -18.62
N ALA A 64 -15.86 32.82 -18.73
CA ALA A 64 -17.18 33.39 -18.42
C ALA A 64 -18.23 32.30 -18.12
N ASN A 65 -19.17 32.59 -17.21
CA ASN A 65 -20.40 31.83 -17.07
C ASN A 65 -21.29 32.15 -18.28
N THR A 66 -21.77 31.13 -18.99
CA THR A 66 -22.62 31.29 -20.17
C THR A 66 -24.08 31.48 -19.80
N HIS A 67 -24.49 30.96 -18.64
CA HIS A 67 -25.87 31.03 -18.16
C HIS A 67 -25.93 31.00 -16.62
N ARG A 68 -27.01 31.56 -16.05
CA ARG A 68 -27.35 31.50 -14.63
C ARG A 68 -28.79 31.01 -14.47
N THR A 69 -29.00 30.04 -13.59
CA THR A 69 -30.34 29.54 -13.23
C THR A 69 -30.52 29.63 -11.72
N ASP A 70 -31.55 30.37 -11.28
CA ASP A 70 -31.88 30.55 -9.86
C ASP A 70 -32.98 29.56 -9.41
N HIS A 71 -33.23 29.53 -8.10
CA HIS A 71 -34.30 28.74 -7.45
C HIS A 71 -34.18 27.22 -7.65
N LEU A 72 -32.94 26.74 -7.71
CA LEU A 72 -32.64 25.31 -7.74
C LEU A 72 -32.44 24.77 -6.33
N SER A 73 -32.29 23.46 -6.22
CA SER A 73 -31.97 22.78 -4.96
C SER A 73 -30.91 21.71 -5.22
N VAL A 74 -29.90 21.65 -4.36
CA VAL A 74 -28.88 20.60 -4.31
C VAL A 74 -28.93 20.00 -2.91
N ASP A 75 -29.22 18.71 -2.81
CA ASP A 75 -29.31 17.96 -1.54
C ASP A 75 -30.20 18.64 -0.47
N GLY A 76 -31.26 19.32 -0.93
CA GLY A 76 -32.21 20.04 -0.07
C GLY A 76 -31.83 21.48 0.26
N GLN A 77 -30.67 21.97 -0.20
CA GLN A 77 -30.23 23.36 -0.02
C GLN A 77 -30.55 24.20 -1.25
N ALA A 78 -31.13 25.38 -1.03
CA ALA A 78 -31.41 26.33 -2.11
C ALA A 78 -30.13 26.75 -2.83
N ALA A 79 -30.13 26.67 -4.16
CA ALA A 79 -28.96 26.80 -4.99
C ALA A 79 -29.18 27.71 -6.21
N VAL A 80 -28.08 28.25 -6.70
CA VAL A 80 -27.95 28.96 -7.98
C VAL A 80 -26.97 28.17 -8.84
N GLU A 81 -27.37 27.83 -10.05
CA GLU A 81 -26.48 27.24 -11.05
C GLU A 81 -25.81 28.32 -11.87
N LEU A 82 -24.50 28.15 -12.05
CA LEU A 82 -23.63 28.89 -12.94
C LEU A 82 -23.11 27.91 -13.99
N SER A 83 -23.68 27.96 -15.19
CA SER A 83 -23.29 27.07 -16.28
C SER A 83 -22.06 27.62 -17.00
N GLY A 84 -21.05 26.76 -17.18
CA GLY A 84 -19.84 27.04 -17.93
C GLY A 84 -19.66 26.08 -19.11
N VAL A 85 -18.61 26.30 -19.90
CA VAL A 85 -18.28 25.45 -21.06
C VAL A 85 -17.87 24.04 -20.62
N ARG A 86 -17.27 23.91 -19.44
CA ARG A 86 -16.70 22.65 -18.94
C ARG A 86 -17.54 21.99 -17.85
N ALA A 87 -18.21 22.79 -17.02
CA ALA A 87 -18.99 22.28 -15.90
C ALA A 87 -20.20 23.18 -15.59
N ASP A 88 -21.22 22.60 -14.96
CA ASP A 88 -22.26 23.32 -14.24
C ASP A 88 -21.88 23.39 -12.76
N ILE A 89 -21.93 24.59 -12.20
CA ILE A 89 -21.50 24.86 -10.83
C ILE A 89 -22.68 25.38 -10.02
N TYR A 90 -22.98 24.70 -8.93
CA TYR A 90 -24.07 25.06 -8.05
C TYR A 90 -23.50 25.67 -6.78
N ILE A 91 -23.93 26.88 -6.45
CA ILE A 91 -23.58 27.56 -5.19
C ILE A 91 -24.83 27.76 -4.35
N ALA A 92 -24.67 27.83 -3.03
CA ALA A 92 -25.78 28.16 -2.13
C ALA A 92 -26.39 29.52 -2.51
N ALA A 93 -27.72 29.63 -2.49
CA ALA A 93 -28.43 30.86 -2.88
C ALA A 93 -28.27 32.01 -1.86
N ALA A 94 -27.81 31.71 -0.64
CA ALA A 94 -27.55 32.68 0.41
C ALA A 94 -26.07 32.69 0.81
N ALA A 95 -25.62 33.81 1.37
CA ALA A 95 -24.28 33.94 1.92
C ALA A 95 -24.00 32.82 2.96
N PRO A 96 -22.79 32.24 2.98
CA PRO A 96 -21.58 32.68 2.30
C PRO A 96 -21.39 32.13 0.87
N PHE A 97 -22.46 31.63 0.23
CA PHE A 97 -22.43 31.13 -1.16
C PHE A 97 -21.49 29.93 -1.36
N HIS A 98 -21.50 28.98 -0.42
CA HIS A 98 -20.70 27.76 -0.52
C HIS A 98 -20.95 27.03 -1.86
N LEU A 99 -19.89 26.48 -2.43
CA LEU A 99 -19.97 25.56 -3.57
C LEU A 99 -20.69 24.29 -3.12
N LEU A 100 -21.81 23.93 -3.75
CA LEU A 100 -22.62 22.76 -3.40
C LEU A 100 -22.43 21.59 -4.35
N ARG A 101 -22.25 21.86 -5.65
CA ARG A 101 -22.07 20.80 -6.66
C ARG A 101 -21.25 21.27 -7.85
N VAL A 102 -20.45 20.37 -8.40
CA VAL A 102 -19.75 20.56 -9.68
C VAL A 102 -20.07 19.37 -10.57
N HIS A 103 -20.77 19.64 -11.67
CA HIS A 103 -21.15 18.63 -12.65
C HIS A 103 -20.40 18.88 -13.95
N LEU A 104 -19.48 17.98 -14.33
CA LEU A 104 -18.78 18.10 -15.61
C LEU A 104 -19.75 17.87 -16.77
N LYS A 105 -19.62 18.69 -17.82
CA LYS A 105 -20.37 18.46 -19.05
C LYS A 105 -19.94 17.13 -19.68
N LYS A 106 -20.88 16.51 -20.39
CA LYS A 106 -20.63 15.29 -21.16
C LYS A 106 -19.39 15.45 -22.04
N ASP A 107 -18.56 14.41 -22.08
CA ASP A 107 -17.34 14.31 -22.90
C ASP A 107 -16.23 15.33 -22.53
N VAL A 108 -16.41 16.11 -21.46
CA VAL A 108 -15.34 16.96 -20.90
C VAL A 108 -14.46 16.12 -19.98
N VAL A 109 -13.16 16.20 -20.23
CA VAL A 109 -12.12 15.59 -19.40
C VAL A 109 -11.27 16.69 -18.76
N ILE A 110 -11.17 16.66 -17.43
CA ILE A 110 -10.29 17.54 -16.66
C ILE A 110 -9.40 16.65 -15.81
N ASP A 111 -8.09 16.73 -16.00
CA ASP A 111 -7.09 15.94 -15.25
C ASP A 111 -7.43 14.43 -15.15
N ALA A 112 -7.71 13.82 -16.31
CA ALA A 112 -8.14 12.43 -16.47
C ALA A 112 -9.50 12.06 -15.83
N MET A 113 -10.25 13.03 -15.31
CA MET A 113 -11.60 12.82 -14.81
C MET A 113 -12.64 13.13 -15.88
N SER A 114 -13.58 12.20 -16.11
CA SER A 114 -14.74 12.36 -16.99
C SER A 114 -16.04 12.02 -16.23
N ASP A 115 -17.17 12.57 -16.69
CA ASP A 115 -18.51 12.26 -16.14
C ASP A 115 -18.61 12.46 -14.61
N VAL A 116 -17.88 13.45 -14.10
CA VAL A 116 -17.81 13.71 -12.66
C VAL A 116 -18.98 14.54 -12.18
N ASP A 117 -19.47 14.16 -11.01
CA ASP A 117 -20.48 14.89 -10.26
C ASP A 117 -20.07 14.98 -8.79
N PHE A 118 -19.43 16.08 -8.42
CA PHE A 118 -19.01 16.32 -7.04
C PHE A 118 -20.11 17.02 -6.26
N HIS A 119 -20.44 16.49 -5.09
CA HIS A 119 -21.31 17.13 -4.12
C HIS A 119 -20.50 17.54 -2.89
N TYR A 120 -20.69 18.77 -2.43
CA TYR A 120 -19.96 19.37 -1.33
C TYR A 120 -20.91 19.66 -0.17
N GLY A 121 -20.46 19.40 1.04
CA GLY A 121 -21.23 19.61 2.27
C GLY A 121 -20.30 19.72 3.48
N ASP A 122 -20.90 19.77 4.67
CA ASP A 122 -20.18 19.83 5.95
C ASP A 122 -19.11 20.96 6.00
N PHE A 123 -19.43 22.12 5.42
CA PHE A 123 -18.52 23.28 5.43
C PHE A 123 -18.17 23.71 6.86
N ASP A 124 -16.92 24.13 7.04
CA ASP A 124 -16.36 24.60 8.33
C ASP A 124 -16.43 23.58 9.47
N ARG A 125 -16.73 22.31 9.16
CA ARG A 125 -16.78 21.24 10.13
C ARG A 125 -15.37 20.74 10.46
N GLU A 126 -15.09 20.57 11.75
CA GLU A 126 -13.92 19.84 12.20
C GLU A 126 -14.15 18.33 12.05
N PHE A 127 -13.40 17.69 11.17
CA PHE A 127 -13.52 16.25 10.90
C PHE A 127 -12.76 15.35 11.89
N GLY A 128 -12.06 15.94 12.88
CA GLY A 128 -11.35 15.20 13.92
C GLY A 128 -10.28 14.24 13.38
N ILE A 129 -9.61 14.62 12.28
CA ILE A 129 -8.61 13.79 11.61
C ILE A 129 -7.41 13.57 12.55
N LYS A 130 -7.15 12.31 12.90
CA LYS A 130 -6.03 11.90 13.76
C LYS A 130 -5.00 11.08 12.99
N PRO A 131 -3.71 11.14 13.36
CA PRO A 131 -2.71 10.24 12.80
C PRO A 131 -3.13 8.77 12.96
N PRO A 132 -2.82 7.89 11.99
CA PRO A 132 -3.08 6.47 12.15
C PRO A 132 -2.11 5.92 13.20
N THR A 133 -2.54 4.92 13.97
CA THR A 133 -1.71 4.34 15.04
C THR A 133 -0.80 3.21 14.55
N ASP A 134 -1.22 2.51 13.49
CA ASP A 134 -0.49 1.40 12.89
C ASP A 134 0.06 1.83 11.53
N VAL A 135 1.29 2.34 11.53
CA VAL A 135 1.91 3.01 10.39
C VAL A 135 3.30 2.45 10.15
N ILE A 136 3.58 2.11 8.89
CA ILE A 136 4.93 1.78 8.43
C ILE A 136 5.72 3.07 8.24
N ASP A 137 6.90 3.10 8.85
CA ASP A 137 7.90 4.15 8.70
C ASP A 137 9.14 3.54 8.07
N PHE A 138 9.39 3.79 6.78
CA PHE A 138 10.53 3.22 6.07
C PHE A 138 11.89 3.74 6.57
N SER A 139 11.91 4.81 7.37
CA SER A 139 13.12 5.24 8.10
C SER A 139 13.38 4.41 9.36
N ASN A 140 12.36 3.68 9.84
CA ASN A 140 12.44 2.75 10.95
C ASN A 140 11.88 1.37 10.56
N LEU A 141 12.75 0.50 10.05
CA LEU A 141 12.38 -0.84 9.55
C LEU A 141 11.74 -1.74 10.62
N SER A 142 11.83 -1.43 11.92
CA SER A 142 11.12 -2.16 12.95
C SER A 142 9.59 -2.00 12.90
N THR A 143 9.08 -1.06 12.09
CA THR A 143 7.64 -0.82 11.88
C THR A 143 7.04 -1.68 10.75
N LEU A 144 7.91 -2.30 9.93
CA LEU A 144 7.49 -3.26 8.91
C LEU A 144 6.96 -4.53 9.58
N PRO A 145 6.12 -5.32 8.89
CA PRO A 145 5.88 -6.70 9.32
C PRO A 145 7.19 -7.50 9.33
N PRO A 146 7.24 -8.66 10.01
CA PRO A 146 8.36 -9.60 9.92
C PRO A 146 8.77 -9.88 8.47
N ILE A 147 10.07 -9.77 8.19
CA ILE A 147 10.68 -10.08 6.89
C ILE A 147 11.93 -10.91 7.16
N TYR A 148 11.82 -12.23 7.06
CA TYR A 148 12.94 -13.13 7.23
C TYR A 148 13.74 -13.28 5.94
N SER A 149 15.06 -13.27 6.12
CA SER A 149 16.04 -13.69 5.13
C SER A 149 16.81 -14.91 5.66
N VAL A 150 17.08 -15.86 4.77
CA VAL A 150 17.90 -17.04 5.10
C VAL A 150 19.37 -16.62 5.10
N VAL A 151 20.03 -16.80 6.24
CA VAL A 151 21.46 -16.49 6.42
C VAL A 151 22.31 -17.71 6.09
N SER A 152 21.89 -18.88 6.54
CA SER A 152 22.60 -20.14 6.31
C SER A 152 21.63 -21.31 6.36
N VAL A 153 22.02 -22.41 5.71
CA VAL A 153 21.34 -23.71 5.76
C VAL A 153 22.31 -24.74 6.32
N ASP A 154 21.87 -25.47 7.34
CA ASP A 154 22.61 -26.58 7.95
C ASP A 154 21.95 -27.91 7.59
N THR A 155 22.72 -28.74 6.90
CA THR A 155 22.36 -30.10 6.44
C THR A 155 23.13 -31.19 7.18
N SER A 156 23.90 -30.85 8.23
CA SER A 156 24.73 -31.79 8.98
C SER A 156 23.96 -32.96 9.60
N ARG A 157 22.64 -32.80 9.81
CA ARG A 157 21.72 -33.81 10.33
C ARG A 157 20.90 -34.51 9.25
N CYS A 158 21.29 -34.38 7.98
CA CYS A 158 20.64 -35.08 6.89
C CYS A 158 21.11 -36.54 6.84
N GLY A 159 20.34 -37.44 7.47
CA GLY A 159 20.52 -38.88 7.41
C GLY A 159 19.20 -39.59 7.07
N ALA A 160 18.87 -40.64 7.82
CA ALA A 160 17.57 -41.31 7.76
C ALA A 160 16.86 -41.17 9.13
N PRO A 161 16.00 -40.15 9.35
CA PRO A 161 15.48 -39.19 8.36
C PRO A 161 16.42 -37.99 8.09
N CYS A 162 16.21 -37.31 6.96
CA CYS A 162 17.01 -36.14 6.60
C CYS A 162 16.46 -34.88 7.30
N SER A 163 17.12 -34.44 8.38
CA SER A 163 16.77 -33.22 9.09
C SER A 163 17.64 -32.05 8.61
N VAL A 164 16.99 -30.94 8.30
CA VAL A 164 17.64 -29.70 7.86
C VAL A 164 17.20 -28.54 8.74
N SER A 165 18.07 -27.55 8.88
CA SER A 165 17.73 -26.31 9.58
C SER A 165 18.28 -25.11 8.84
N ALA A 166 17.71 -23.94 9.09
CA ALA A 166 18.18 -22.68 8.56
C ALA A 166 18.28 -21.65 9.68
N GLN A 167 19.35 -20.86 9.65
CA GLN A 167 19.45 -19.64 10.44
C GLN A 167 18.81 -18.50 9.65
N LEU A 168 17.90 -17.79 10.28
CA LEU A 168 17.17 -16.67 9.71
C LEU A 168 17.54 -15.38 10.42
N LYS A 169 17.46 -14.27 9.68
CA LYS A 169 17.52 -12.92 10.24
C LYS A 169 16.24 -12.18 9.90
N ASN A 170 15.59 -11.59 10.89
CA ASN A 170 14.45 -10.70 10.65
C ASN A 170 14.95 -9.29 10.29
N LEU A 171 14.49 -8.78 9.15
CA LEU A 171 14.81 -7.46 8.60
C LEU A 171 13.65 -6.46 8.78
N GLY A 172 12.52 -6.91 9.33
CA GLY A 172 11.36 -6.08 9.67
C GLY A 172 11.08 -6.07 11.18
N GLY A 173 9.88 -5.64 11.57
CA GLY A 173 9.39 -5.69 12.94
C GLY A 173 8.97 -7.09 13.38
N GLN A 174 8.48 -7.20 14.62
CA GLN A 174 8.04 -8.47 15.22
C GLN A 174 6.55 -8.77 14.95
N ILE A 175 5.78 -7.76 14.57
CA ILE A 175 4.31 -7.83 14.49
C ILE A 175 3.79 -7.25 13.18
N GLY A 176 2.51 -7.50 12.90
CA GLY A 176 1.80 -6.91 11.77
C GLY A 176 1.78 -7.79 10.53
N ALA A 177 2.39 -8.98 10.52
CA ALA A 177 2.18 -9.92 9.43
C ALA A 177 0.74 -10.48 9.45
N SER A 178 0.16 -10.69 8.27
CA SER A 178 -1.19 -11.26 8.06
C SER A 178 -1.25 -12.75 8.42
N SER A 179 -0.11 -13.43 8.42
CA SER A 179 0.08 -14.79 8.91
C SER A 179 1.56 -15.00 9.32
N PRO A 180 1.90 -16.08 10.03
CA PRO A 180 3.30 -16.39 10.33
C PRO A 180 4.13 -16.57 9.05
N SER A 181 5.39 -16.12 9.08
CA SER A 181 6.32 -16.39 8.00
C SER A 181 6.66 -17.87 7.92
N THR A 182 6.91 -18.38 6.72
CA THR A 182 7.32 -19.78 6.51
C THR A 182 8.64 -19.87 5.78
N VAL A 183 9.36 -20.97 6.00
CA VAL A 183 10.57 -21.30 5.26
C VAL A 183 10.37 -22.65 4.59
N THR A 184 10.48 -22.67 3.26
CA THR A 184 10.44 -23.89 2.48
C THR A 184 11.85 -24.33 2.18
N PHE A 185 12.19 -25.54 2.60
CA PHE A 185 13.42 -26.23 2.27
C PHE A 185 13.18 -27.13 1.07
N THR A 186 14.09 -27.09 0.10
CA THR A 186 14.01 -27.90 -1.12
C THR A 186 15.35 -28.61 -1.33
N ALA A 187 15.29 -29.94 -1.44
CA ALA A 187 16.43 -30.76 -1.84
C ALA A 187 16.37 -31.03 -3.35
N THR A 188 17.48 -30.76 -4.03
CA THR A 188 17.61 -30.92 -5.48
C THR A 188 18.84 -31.76 -5.78
N ALA A 189 18.71 -32.73 -6.68
CA ALA A 189 19.83 -33.50 -7.19
C ALA A 189 20.75 -32.57 -8.01
N ALA A 190 22.04 -32.48 -7.65
CA ALA A 190 22.97 -31.55 -8.33
C ALA A 190 23.17 -31.86 -9.82
N VAL A 191 23.07 -33.13 -10.22
CA VAL A 191 23.37 -33.55 -11.59
C VAL A 191 22.18 -33.28 -12.51
N SER A 192 20.98 -33.69 -12.11
CA SER A 192 19.77 -33.58 -12.94
C SER A 192 18.99 -32.28 -12.71
N GLY A 193 19.22 -31.58 -11.59
CA GLY A 193 18.40 -30.47 -11.15
C GLY A 193 16.99 -30.89 -10.68
N SER A 194 16.72 -32.19 -10.55
CA SER A 194 15.39 -32.67 -10.15
C SER A 194 15.16 -32.50 -8.65
N VAL A 195 13.96 -32.05 -8.28
CA VAL A 195 13.53 -31.95 -6.88
C VAL A 195 13.36 -33.35 -6.28
N LEU A 196 14.11 -33.63 -5.22
CA LEU A 196 14.08 -34.90 -4.47
C LEU A 196 13.07 -34.88 -3.33
N GLY A 197 12.76 -33.69 -2.82
CA GLY A 197 11.83 -33.52 -1.73
C GLY A 197 11.82 -32.09 -1.20
N SER A 198 10.80 -31.79 -0.40
CA SER A 198 10.70 -30.52 0.29
C SER A 198 10.05 -30.69 1.66
N CYS A 199 10.28 -29.71 2.52
CA CYS A 199 9.54 -29.53 3.76
C CYS A 199 9.39 -28.04 4.05
N GLN A 200 8.38 -27.69 4.85
CA GLN A 200 8.11 -26.32 5.25
C GLN A 200 8.11 -26.22 6.76
N ALA A 201 8.71 -25.15 7.29
CA ALA A 201 8.69 -24.80 8.70
C ALA A 201 8.07 -23.42 8.89
N THR A 202 7.26 -23.27 9.94
CA THR A 202 6.73 -21.97 10.37
C THR A 202 7.72 -21.28 11.30
N VAL A 203 7.94 -19.98 11.11
CA VAL A 203 8.70 -19.16 12.04
C VAL A 203 7.76 -18.71 13.16
N ALA A 204 7.95 -19.25 14.36
CA ALA A 204 7.17 -18.87 15.54
C ALA A 204 7.96 -19.13 16.85
N PRO A 205 7.96 -18.20 17.82
CA PRO A 205 7.42 -16.84 17.71
C PRO A 205 8.28 -15.96 16.78
N ASP A 206 7.71 -14.85 16.32
CA ASP A 206 8.49 -13.83 15.63
C ASP A 206 9.51 -13.17 16.56
N VAL A 207 10.69 -12.86 16.02
CA VAL A 207 11.75 -12.11 16.72
C VAL A 207 11.75 -10.65 16.26
N GLY A 208 12.30 -9.74 17.08
CA GLY A 208 12.39 -8.32 16.72
C GLY A 208 13.33 -8.03 15.54
N TYR A 209 13.34 -6.77 15.11
CA TYR A 209 14.22 -6.27 14.05
C TYR A 209 15.70 -6.58 14.31
N ASN A 210 16.40 -7.05 13.28
CA ASN A 210 17.76 -7.58 13.32
C ASN A 210 17.96 -8.81 14.24
N GLY A 211 16.89 -9.35 14.82
CA GLY A 211 16.93 -10.60 15.58
C GLY A 211 17.18 -11.79 14.66
N THR A 212 17.82 -12.82 15.22
CA THR A 212 18.04 -14.09 14.54
C THR A 212 17.20 -15.18 15.17
N THR A 213 16.72 -16.12 14.37
CA THR A 213 16.04 -17.32 14.83
C THR A 213 16.42 -18.50 13.94
N SER A 214 16.09 -19.72 14.37
CA SER A 214 16.34 -20.92 13.57
C SER A 214 15.05 -21.71 13.41
N VAL A 215 14.85 -22.27 12.23
CA VAL A 215 13.77 -23.21 11.95
C VAL A 215 14.36 -24.49 11.38
N SER A 216 13.66 -25.60 11.61
CA SER A 216 14.06 -26.91 11.11
C SER A 216 12.86 -27.68 10.62
N CYS A 217 13.06 -28.52 9.61
CA CYS A 217 12.09 -29.51 9.21
C CYS A 217 12.78 -30.80 8.74
N VAL A 218 11.98 -31.86 8.62
CA VAL A 218 12.43 -33.15 8.08
C VAL A 218 11.99 -33.22 6.63
N LEU A 219 12.95 -33.42 5.72
CA LEU A 219 12.66 -33.52 4.29
C LEU A 219 11.92 -34.82 3.97
N ASN A 220 10.81 -34.69 3.25
CA ASN A 220 10.11 -35.81 2.66
C ASN A 220 10.78 -36.17 1.32
N LEU A 221 11.82 -37.01 1.40
CA LEU A 221 12.58 -37.42 0.23
C LEU A 221 11.89 -38.59 -0.49
N THR A 222 11.74 -38.48 -1.81
CA THR A 222 11.14 -39.52 -2.66
C THR A 222 12.16 -40.58 -3.12
N SER A 223 13.45 -40.30 -2.98
CA SER A 223 14.56 -41.20 -3.22
C SER A 223 15.70 -40.91 -2.26
N GLN A 224 16.64 -41.86 -2.11
CA GLN A 224 17.82 -41.66 -1.30
C GLN A 224 18.68 -40.52 -1.92
N PRO A 225 19.10 -39.51 -1.13
CA PRO A 225 19.83 -38.38 -1.66
C PRO A 225 21.18 -38.83 -2.21
N GLU A 226 21.45 -38.49 -3.47
CA GLU A 226 22.70 -38.81 -4.15
C GLU A 226 23.85 -37.94 -3.59
N ASN A 227 25.10 -38.39 -3.80
CA ASN A 227 26.27 -37.56 -3.54
C ASN A 227 26.17 -36.26 -4.37
N GLY A 228 26.18 -35.12 -3.68
CA GLY A 228 26.01 -33.80 -4.30
C GLY A 228 24.60 -33.21 -4.19
N THR A 229 23.66 -33.80 -3.44
CA THR A 229 22.36 -33.16 -3.17
C THR A 229 22.53 -31.73 -2.61
N VAL A 230 21.89 -30.75 -3.24
CA VAL A 230 21.89 -29.35 -2.79
C VAL A 230 20.58 -29.09 -2.06
N VAL A 231 20.67 -28.57 -0.83
CA VAL A 231 19.52 -28.10 -0.07
C VAL A 231 19.52 -26.58 -0.08
N THR A 232 18.39 -26.01 -0.49
CA THR A 232 18.13 -24.58 -0.43
C THR A 232 16.98 -24.30 0.53
N ALA A 233 16.93 -23.09 1.08
CA ALA A 233 15.82 -22.62 1.88
C ALA A 233 15.35 -21.26 1.36
N ALA A 234 14.03 -21.08 1.25
CA ALA A 234 13.41 -19.84 0.82
C ALA A 234 12.37 -19.40 1.85
N ALA A 235 12.50 -18.16 2.33
CA ALA A 235 11.53 -17.56 3.23
C ALA A 235 10.35 -16.96 2.43
N ASN A 236 9.13 -17.24 2.89
CA ASN A 236 7.91 -16.59 2.45
C ASN A 236 7.41 -15.68 3.58
N ASN A 237 7.42 -14.38 3.32
CA ASN A 237 7.02 -13.34 4.26
C ASN A 237 5.67 -12.77 3.79
N PRO A 238 4.56 -13.05 4.50
CA PRO A 238 3.21 -12.74 4.01
C PRO A 238 2.87 -11.24 4.08
N GLY A 239 3.68 -10.42 4.77
CA GLY A 239 3.44 -8.98 4.87
C GLY A 239 2.11 -8.64 5.55
N ARG A 240 1.65 -7.40 5.39
CA ARG A 240 0.33 -6.94 5.81
C ARG A 240 -0.72 -7.19 4.72
N SER A 241 -1.99 -7.24 5.12
CA SER A 241 -3.14 -7.33 4.21
C SER A 241 -3.44 -6.04 3.44
#